data_AF-W2N091-F1
#
_entry.id   AF-W2N091-F1
#
_cell.length_a   1.000
_cell.length_b   1.000
_cell.length_c   1.000
_cell.angle_alpha   90.00
_cell.angle_beta   90.00
_cell.angle_gamma   90.00
#
_symmetry.space_group_name_H-M   'P 1'
#
loop_
_entity.id
_entity.type
_entity.pdbx_description
1 polymer ?
#
loop_
_entity_poly.entity_id
_entity_poly.type
_entity_poly.pdbx_seq_one_letter_code
_entity_poly.pdbx_strand_id
1 'polypeptide(L)'
;GGGEFLTARLFAGVLFHQSTLQSLGVFSEKADATRMSRVLTPIYQALVNATSEQEAHSAHIFTGVSSVNKFSYHLRLPQEEQSYIPSNLPLPSFWMVSPLSRIEYNSTENGKPSTDVGPTRAQSDEMKLIVSATCRFVFEFERLARSMASIPSIAELRPEDKLFHLMHVLFAGSDVLFDDHVDAALRQLLPKLIKPILRSADSKLLYAGILRNLKRFQSLESGQDLESSKSSVSFSSDEQQVLTFVEKLVAEFTASSFGNSHFAQCMTLLLTGDFPLELRKFVWKELQEAHLLHTLAPFEVSSVELFKRCTRAVSTDAKLLQFMQQAVCKKQVSPTRGAFAYSVAIYCIVIYLFGEGGSTMSFARQQFAQTLTTEASPVIWGHLLSYDANDLALLSEKCGSVLTQRVDKLRTQAGLSSDQLLAFEATVSLLESTK
;
A
#
# COMPACT_ATOMS: atom_id res chain seq x y z
N GLY A 1 27.86 -20.00 -21.79
CA GLY A 1 26.55 -20.06 -21.12
C GLY A 1 26.38 -21.23 -20.16
N GLY A 2 26.70 -22.48 -20.53
CA GLY A 2 26.32 -23.65 -19.71
C GLY A 2 27.17 -23.92 -18.44
N GLY A 3 28.47 -23.65 -18.47
CA GLY A 3 29.38 -23.94 -17.33
C GLY A 3 29.17 -23.03 -16.12
N GLU A 4 28.92 -21.74 -16.34
CA GLU A 4 28.63 -20.76 -15.29
C GLU A 4 27.28 -21.05 -14.61
N PHE A 5 26.26 -21.38 -15.39
CA PHE A 5 24.96 -21.83 -14.87
C PHE A 5 25.09 -23.10 -13.99
N LEU A 6 25.88 -24.08 -14.42
CA LEU A 6 26.13 -25.31 -13.64
C LEU A 6 26.91 -25.02 -12.36
N THR A 7 27.87 -24.09 -12.42
CA THR A 7 28.71 -23.70 -11.28
C THR A 7 27.90 -22.92 -10.24
N ALA A 8 27.10 -21.94 -10.67
CA ALA A 8 26.16 -21.21 -9.81
C ALA A 8 25.11 -22.14 -9.19
N ARG A 9 24.60 -23.12 -9.96
CA ARG A 9 23.67 -24.14 -9.46
C ARG A 9 24.30 -25.06 -8.42
N LEU A 10 25.56 -25.46 -8.61
CA LEU A 10 26.33 -26.25 -7.63
C LEU A 10 26.62 -25.44 -6.37
N PHE A 11 27.08 -24.19 -6.50
CA PHE A 11 27.32 -23.29 -5.37
C PHE A 11 26.05 -23.05 -4.55
N ALA A 12 24.94 -22.72 -5.22
CA ALA A 12 23.63 -22.56 -4.56
C ALA A 12 23.18 -23.85 -3.87
N GLY A 13 23.38 -25.00 -4.52
CA GLY A 13 23.03 -26.32 -4.00
C GLY A 13 23.82 -26.70 -2.76
N VAL A 14 25.08 -26.28 -2.65
CA VAL A 14 25.95 -26.52 -1.49
C VAL A 14 25.68 -25.51 -0.37
N LEU A 15 25.61 -24.23 -0.71
CA LEU A 15 25.47 -23.13 0.26
C LEU A 15 24.09 -23.14 0.93
N PHE A 16 23.04 -23.45 0.18
CA PHE A 16 21.68 -23.58 0.69
C PHE A 16 21.28 -25.02 0.96
N HIS A 17 22.21 -25.98 0.98
CA HIS A 17 21.86 -27.36 1.34
C HIS A 17 21.30 -27.41 2.76
N GLN A 18 20.28 -28.24 2.98
CA GLN A 18 19.64 -28.38 4.30
C GLN A 18 20.65 -28.63 5.43
N SER A 19 21.69 -29.45 5.20
CA SER A 19 22.69 -29.74 6.23
C SER A 19 23.59 -28.55 6.52
N THR A 20 23.95 -27.78 5.48
CA THR A 20 24.73 -26.54 5.62
C THR A 20 23.94 -25.52 6.43
N LEU A 21 22.66 -25.32 6.10
CA LEU A 21 21.77 -24.40 6.81
C LEU A 21 21.54 -24.80 8.29
N GLN A 22 21.48 -26.10 8.60
CA GLN A 22 21.44 -26.59 9.98
C GLN A 22 22.77 -26.38 10.71
N SER A 23 23.90 -26.64 10.04
CA SER A 23 25.23 -26.49 10.63
C SER A 23 25.58 -25.04 10.98
N LEU A 24 25.00 -24.08 10.26
CA LEU A 24 25.09 -22.64 10.54
C LEU A 24 24.25 -22.22 11.76
N GLY A 25 23.50 -23.14 12.37
CA GLY A 25 22.67 -22.85 13.56
C GLY A 25 21.44 -21.99 13.29
N VAL A 26 21.12 -21.72 12.02
CA VAL A 26 19.99 -20.87 11.62
C VAL A 26 18.66 -21.61 11.79
N PHE A 27 18.64 -22.92 11.54
CA PHE A 27 17.45 -23.76 11.70
C PHE A 27 17.74 -24.95 12.62
N SER A 28 16.99 -25.04 13.71
CA SER A 28 17.05 -26.16 14.65
C SER A 28 16.43 -27.44 14.08
N GLU A 29 15.38 -27.32 13.27
CA GLU A 29 14.68 -28.46 12.67
C GLU A 29 15.14 -28.74 11.22
N LYS A 30 15.35 -30.03 10.92
CA LYS A 30 15.69 -30.46 9.55
C LYS A 30 14.61 -30.12 8.54
N ALA A 31 13.34 -30.22 8.95
CA ALA A 31 12.20 -29.90 8.10
C ALA A 31 12.20 -28.43 7.66
N ASP A 32 12.59 -27.51 8.56
CA ASP A 32 12.69 -26.08 8.26
C ASP A 32 13.86 -25.74 7.36
N ALA A 33 15.04 -26.33 7.62
CA ALA A 33 16.19 -26.19 6.74
C ALA A 33 15.92 -26.73 5.32
N THR A 34 15.19 -27.85 5.21
CA THR A 34 14.79 -28.44 3.93
C THR A 34 13.83 -27.53 3.16
N ARG A 35 12.84 -26.95 3.85
CA ARG A 35 11.89 -26.00 3.24
C ARG A 35 12.60 -24.73 2.78
N MET A 36 13.47 -24.16 3.62
CA MET A 36 14.21 -22.95 3.28
C MET A 36 15.19 -23.17 2.12
N SER A 37 15.88 -24.32 2.09
CA SER A 37 16.73 -24.74 0.98
C SER A 37 16.00 -24.70 -0.37
N ARG A 38 14.77 -25.25 -0.42
CA ARG A 38 13.93 -25.27 -1.63
C ARG A 38 13.53 -23.89 -2.14
N VAL A 39 13.57 -22.88 -1.29
CA VAL A 39 13.19 -21.51 -1.64
C VAL A 39 14.42 -20.65 -1.96
N LEU A 40 15.50 -20.78 -1.19
CA LEU A 40 16.73 -20.01 -1.38
C LEU A 40 17.50 -20.38 -2.64
N THR A 41 17.51 -21.67 -3.02
CA THR A 41 18.22 -22.11 -4.23
C THR A 41 17.67 -21.48 -5.52
N PRO A 42 16.34 -21.50 -5.78
CA PRO A 42 15.77 -20.80 -6.94
C PRO A 42 15.98 -19.28 -6.92
N ILE A 43 15.92 -18.63 -5.75
CA ILE A 43 16.13 -17.17 -5.61
C ILE A 43 17.55 -16.82 -6.01
N TYR A 44 18.55 -17.51 -5.43
CA TYR A 44 19.94 -17.25 -5.77
C TYR A 44 20.24 -17.53 -7.24
N GLN A 45 19.68 -18.61 -7.80
CA GLN A 45 19.84 -18.92 -9.22
C GLN A 45 19.23 -17.83 -10.11
N ALA A 46 18.05 -17.33 -9.76
CA ALA A 46 17.39 -16.28 -10.54
C ALA A 46 18.10 -14.92 -10.41
N LEU A 47 18.71 -14.62 -9.25
CA LEU A 47 19.49 -13.39 -9.03
C LEU A 47 20.87 -13.42 -9.70
N VAL A 48 21.51 -14.59 -9.80
CA VAL A 48 22.84 -14.75 -10.41
C VAL A 48 22.78 -14.85 -11.95
N ASN A 49 21.63 -15.26 -12.50
CA ASN A 49 21.42 -15.43 -13.94
C ASN A 49 20.85 -14.21 -14.66
N ALA A 50 20.77 -13.03 -14.03
CA ALA A 50 20.28 -11.81 -14.67
C ALA A 50 21.09 -11.49 -15.95
N THR A 51 20.39 -11.15 -17.05
CA THR A 51 21.01 -10.96 -18.37
C THR A 51 21.72 -9.61 -18.51
N SER A 52 22.67 -9.49 -19.44
CA SER A 52 23.33 -8.20 -19.74
C SER A 52 22.35 -7.12 -20.23
N GLU A 53 21.22 -7.52 -20.81
CA GLU A 53 20.14 -6.61 -21.22
C GLU A 53 19.33 -6.10 -20.02
N GLN A 54 19.10 -6.94 -19.00
CA GLN A 54 18.53 -6.50 -17.71
C GLN A 54 19.49 -5.59 -16.95
N GLU A 55 20.80 -5.87 -17.01
CA GLU A 55 21.84 -5.00 -16.45
C GLU A 55 21.90 -3.64 -17.19
N ALA A 56 21.79 -3.63 -18.51
CA ALA A 56 21.76 -2.41 -19.33
C ALA A 56 20.46 -1.60 -19.14
N HIS A 57 19.31 -2.28 -19.03
CA HIS A 57 18.02 -1.67 -18.73
C HIS A 57 18.01 -1.01 -17.35
N SER A 58 18.55 -1.72 -16.35
CA SER A 58 18.75 -1.17 -15.00
C SER A 58 19.72 0.01 -15.05
N ALA A 59 20.87 -0.13 -15.72
CA ALA A 59 21.85 0.96 -15.85
C ALA A 59 21.23 2.23 -16.45
N HIS A 60 20.43 2.14 -17.52
CA HIS A 60 19.77 3.31 -18.11
C HIS A 60 18.81 4.02 -17.14
N ILE A 61 18.11 3.27 -16.29
CA ILE A 61 17.20 3.79 -15.27
C ILE A 61 17.96 4.44 -14.11
N PHE A 62 19.09 3.86 -13.71
CA PHE A 62 19.83 4.26 -12.50
C PHE A 62 20.98 5.26 -12.73
N THR A 63 21.39 5.54 -13.98
CA THR A 63 22.53 6.46 -14.27
C THR A 63 22.13 7.92 -14.55
N GLY A 64 20.84 8.27 -14.57
CA GLY A 64 20.41 9.63 -14.91
C GLY A 64 20.87 10.74 -13.94
N VAL A 65 21.34 10.39 -12.73
CA VAL A 65 21.70 11.38 -11.69
C VAL A 65 23.00 11.05 -10.94
N SER A 66 23.74 10.02 -11.35
CA SER A 66 24.94 9.54 -10.65
C SER A 66 26.09 9.31 -11.63
N SER A 67 27.22 9.98 -11.41
CA SER A 67 28.47 9.81 -12.16
C SER A 67 29.20 8.49 -11.87
N VAL A 68 28.62 7.62 -11.04
CA VAL A 68 29.18 6.32 -10.68
C VAL A 68 28.56 5.24 -11.57
N ASN A 69 29.40 4.53 -12.34
CA ASN A 69 29.03 3.34 -13.12
C ASN A 69 28.48 2.25 -12.18
N LYS A 70 27.15 2.16 -12.07
CA LYS A 70 26.46 1.13 -11.30
C LYS A 70 26.19 -0.07 -12.21
N PHE A 71 27.06 -1.07 -12.17
CA PHE A 71 26.69 -2.43 -12.60
C PHE A 71 25.83 -3.06 -11.51
N SER A 72 24.97 -4.01 -11.88
CA SER A 72 24.27 -4.88 -10.93
C SER A 72 25.30 -5.76 -10.21
N TYR A 73 25.95 -5.22 -9.18
CA TYR A 73 26.85 -5.97 -8.28
C TYR A 73 26.07 -6.84 -7.30
N HIS A 74 24.79 -7.07 -7.56
CA HIS A 74 23.88 -7.47 -6.50
C HIS A 74 23.97 -8.92 -6.10
N LEU A 75 24.80 -9.75 -6.75
CA LEU A 75 25.17 -11.09 -6.27
C LEU A 75 26.21 -11.88 -7.08
N ARG A 76 26.96 -11.29 -8.01
CA ARG A 76 28.16 -11.97 -8.49
C ARG A 76 29.15 -12.04 -7.32
N LEU A 77 29.65 -13.24 -7.02
CA LEU A 77 30.89 -13.36 -6.27
C LEU A 77 31.91 -12.49 -7.02
N PRO A 78 32.46 -11.43 -6.40
CA PRO A 78 33.44 -10.62 -7.07
C PRO A 78 34.61 -11.52 -7.48
N GLN A 79 34.97 -11.47 -8.76
CA GLN A 79 36.04 -12.30 -9.31
C GLN A 79 37.43 -11.89 -8.76
N GLU A 80 37.51 -10.69 -8.16
CA GLU A 80 38.73 -10.10 -7.61
C GLU A 80 38.53 -9.67 -6.14
N GLU A 81 39.55 -9.92 -5.32
CA GLU A 81 39.54 -9.74 -3.86
C GLU A 81 39.39 -8.26 -3.42
N GLN A 82 39.62 -7.32 -4.33
CA GLN A 82 39.59 -5.87 -4.04
C GLN A 82 38.23 -5.21 -4.32
N SER A 83 37.27 -5.97 -4.87
CA SER A 83 35.92 -5.50 -5.20
C SER A 83 34.91 -5.64 -4.05
N TYR A 84 35.34 -6.20 -2.92
CA TYR A 84 34.53 -6.34 -1.71
C TYR A 84 34.46 -5.02 -0.96
N ILE A 85 33.45 -4.21 -1.27
CA ILE A 85 33.04 -3.06 -0.45
C ILE A 85 31.80 -3.41 0.38
N PRO A 86 31.58 -2.78 1.56
CA PRO A 86 30.43 -3.10 2.44
C PRO A 86 29.06 -3.01 1.75
N SER A 87 28.93 -2.19 0.70
CA SER A 87 27.73 -2.07 -0.14
C SER A 87 27.51 -3.24 -1.12
N ASN A 88 28.56 -4.03 -1.40
CA ASN A 88 28.56 -5.21 -2.28
C ASN A 88 28.60 -6.54 -1.49
N LEU A 89 28.86 -6.49 -0.18
CA LEU A 89 28.78 -7.65 0.69
C LEU A 89 27.31 -7.93 1.08
N PRO A 90 26.86 -9.19 1.06
CA PRO A 90 25.51 -9.53 1.47
C PRO A 90 25.33 -9.23 2.97
N LEU A 91 24.64 -8.14 3.30
CA LEU A 91 24.25 -7.85 4.68
C LEU A 91 23.12 -8.83 5.08
N PRO A 92 23.31 -9.70 6.09
CA PRO A 92 22.37 -10.79 6.41
C PRO A 92 20.94 -10.36 6.73
N SER A 93 20.74 -9.16 7.28
CA SER A 93 19.43 -8.60 7.63
C SER A 93 18.63 -8.14 6.40
N PHE A 94 19.31 -7.60 5.39
CA PHE A 94 18.67 -6.95 4.24
C PHE A 94 18.34 -7.97 3.14
N TRP A 95 19.19 -8.98 2.98
CA TRP A 95 19.12 -10.00 1.91
C TRP A 95 17.83 -10.83 1.92
N MET A 96 17.20 -11.00 3.08
CA MET A 96 15.99 -11.82 3.25
C MET A 96 14.73 -11.15 2.66
N VAL A 97 14.73 -9.83 2.50
CA VAL A 97 13.58 -9.07 1.94
C VAL A 97 13.97 -8.20 0.74
N SER A 98 15.29 -8.03 0.51
CA SER A 98 15.93 -7.25 -0.55
C SER A 98 15.52 -7.60 -1.98
N PRO A 99 15.22 -8.85 -2.37
CA PRO A 99 14.88 -9.10 -3.77
C PRO A 99 13.56 -8.44 -4.19
N LEU A 100 12.71 -8.03 -3.23
CA LEU A 100 11.46 -7.31 -3.53
C LEU A 100 11.69 -5.82 -3.80
N SER A 101 12.56 -5.14 -3.05
CA SER A 101 12.66 -3.68 -3.09
C SER A 101 13.72 -3.09 -4.00
N ARG A 102 14.52 -3.93 -4.67
CA ARG A 102 15.44 -3.48 -5.72
C ARG A 102 14.90 -3.68 -7.12
N ILE A 103 13.64 -4.08 -7.23
CA ILE A 103 12.95 -4.14 -8.51
C ILE A 103 12.37 -2.74 -8.80
N GLU A 104 13.24 -1.76 -9.08
CA GLU A 104 12.76 -0.52 -9.67
C GLU A 104 12.43 -0.77 -11.13
N TYR A 105 11.18 -0.46 -11.52
CA TYR A 105 10.77 -0.43 -12.90
C TYR A 105 10.63 1.02 -13.37
N ASN A 106 11.22 1.26 -14.53
CA ASN A 106 11.16 2.46 -15.37
C ASN A 106 10.08 3.50 -14.99
N SER A 107 10.50 4.59 -14.34
CA SER A 107 9.89 5.90 -14.56
C SER A 107 10.46 6.48 -15.84
N THR A 108 9.63 6.56 -16.88
CA THR A 108 9.75 7.41 -18.07
C THR A 108 11.04 8.23 -18.19
N GLU A 109 11.89 7.91 -19.18
CA GLU A 109 12.90 8.84 -19.66
C GLU A 109 12.22 10.17 -20.06
N ASN A 110 12.58 11.25 -19.38
CA ASN A 110 12.42 12.63 -19.84
C ASN A 110 11.03 13.03 -20.38
N GLY A 111 9.94 12.54 -19.78
CA GLY A 111 8.58 13.00 -20.10
C GLY A 111 8.15 12.79 -21.55
N LYS A 112 8.80 11.88 -22.30
CA LYS A 112 8.31 11.42 -23.60
C LYS A 112 7.91 9.96 -23.52
N PRO A 113 6.73 9.57 -24.04
CA PRO A 113 6.38 8.16 -24.16
C PRO A 113 7.37 7.50 -25.13
N SER A 114 8.05 6.45 -24.68
CA SER A 114 8.90 5.63 -25.54
C SER A 114 8.04 5.05 -26.66
N THR A 115 8.31 5.43 -27.90
CA THR A 115 7.59 4.97 -29.09
C THR A 115 8.01 3.58 -29.56
N ASP A 116 8.92 2.90 -28.87
CA ASP A 116 9.25 1.52 -29.15
C ASP A 116 8.39 0.56 -28.31
N VAL A 117 7.54 -0.17 -29.02
CA VAL A 117 6.77 -1.31 -28.52
C VAL A 117 7.75 -2.48 -28.32
N GLY A 118 8.64 -2.36 -27.33
CA GLY A 118 9.39 -3.48 -26.77
C GLY A 118 8.48 -4.33 -25.88
N PRO A 119 8.81 -5.63 -25.66
CA PRO A 119 7.91 -6.57 -24.99
C PRO A 119 7.49 -6.02 -23.63
N THR A 120 6.19 -6.02 -23.40
CA THR A 120 5.54 -5.51 -22.20
C THR A 120 6.21 -6.05 -20.93
N ARG A 121 6.22 -5.19 -19.90
CA ARG A 121 6.82 -5.24 -18.55
C ARG A 121 6.80 -6.57 -17.76
N ALA A 122 6.31 -7.68 -18.31
CA ALA A 122 6.22 -8.98 -17.66
C ALA A 122 6.51 -10.22 -18.55
N GLN A 123 7.09 -10.08 -19.75
CA GLN A 123 7.35 -11.24 -20.63
C GLN A 123 8.53 -12.15 -20.21
N SER A 124 9.13 -11.97 -19.04
CA SER A 124 10.19 -12.85 -18.55
C SER A 124 9.61 -13.83 -17.52
N ASP A 125 9.51 -15.12 -17.89
CA ASP A 125 9.22 -16.22 -16.96
C ASP A 125 10.12 -16.20 -15.71
N GLU A 126 11.30 -15.59 -15.84
CA GLU A 126 12.28 -15.42 -14.76
C GLU A 126 11.81 -14.36 -13.75
N MET A 127 11.20 -13.25 -14.17
CA MET A 127 10.66 -12.24 -13.25
C MET A 127 9.55 -12.82 -12.38
N LYS A 128 8.64 -13.58 -13.00
CA LYS A 128 7.60 -14.33 -12.32
C LYS A 128 8.21 -15.32 -11.32
N LEU A 129 9.27 -16.03 -11.71
CA LEU A 129 10.00 -16.95 -10.82
C LEU A 129 10.63 -16.22 -9.63
N ILE A 130 11.30 -15.08 -9.84
CA ILE A 130 11.96 -14.28 -8.79
C ILE A 130 10.94 -13.80 -7.78
N VAL A 131 9.87 -13.15 -8.24
CA VAL A 131 8.86 -12.56 -7.35
C VAL A 131 8.10 -13.66 -6.62
N SER A 132 7.71 -14.73 -7.30
CA SER A 132 7.07 -15.90 -6.70
C SER A 132 7.95 -16.55 -5.63
N ALA A 133 9.23 -16.80 -5.94
CA ALA A 133 10.16 -17.39 -4.99
C ALA A 133 10.41 -16.46 -3.79
N THR A 134 10.51 -15.15 -4.01
CA THR A 134 10.72 -14.18 -2.94
C THR A 134 9.50 -14.04 -2.04
N CYS A 135 8.28 -14.03 -2.59
CA CYS A 135 7.04 -14.07 -1.80
C CYS A 135 6.96 -15.32 -0.92
N ARG A 136 7.31 -16.50 -1.47
CA ARG A 136 7.39 -17.75 -0.69
C ARG A 136 8.49 -17.69 0.37
N PHE A 137 9.60 -17.03 0.09
CA PHE A 137 10.68 -16.83 1.06
C PHE A 137 10.20 -16.00 2.24
N VAL A 138 9.62 -14.82 1.99
CA VAL A 138 9.11 -13.95 3.06
C VAL A 138 8.06 -14.70 3.88
N PHE A 139 7.22 -15.53 3.25
CA PHE A 139 6.27 -16.38 3.95
C PHE A 139 6.92 -17.41 4.87
N GLU A 140 7.89 -18.18 4.38
CA GLU A 140 8.60 -19.16 5.19
C GLU A 140 9.45 -18.49 6.27
N PHE A 141 10.06 -17.35 5.96
CA PHE A 141 10.79 -16.53 6.92
C PHE A 141 9.89 -16.07 8.06
N GLU A 142 8.69 -15.54 7.78
CA GLU A 142 7.73 -15.16 8.81
C GLU A 142 7.27 -16.34 9.67
N ARG A 143 7.11 -17.51 9.06
CA ARG A 143 6.76 -18.74 9.80
C ARG A 143 7.85 -19.11 10.80
N LEU A 144 9.11 -18.91 10.41
CA LEU A 144 10.30 -19.32 11.17
C LEU A 144 10.89 -18.24 12.06
N ALA A 145 10.47 -16.98 11.90
CA ALA A 145 11.05 -15.84 12.61
C ALA A 145 11.04 -16.04 14.14
N ARG A 146 10.01 -16.72 14.69
CA ARG A 146 9.93 -17.04 16.13
C ARG A 146 11.01 -18.01 16.59
N SER A 147 11.35 -19.02 15.80
CA SER A 147 12.43 -19.97 16.12
C SER A 147 13.81 -19.38 15.86
N MET A 148 13.89 -18.30 15.07
CA MET A 148 15.12 -17.56 14.75
C MET A 148 15.31 -16.30 15.61
N ALA A 149 14.51 -16.12 16.66
CA ALA A 149 14.50 -14.91 17.50
C ALA A 149 15.84 -14.63 18.22
N SER A 150 16.72 -15.63 18.33
CA SER A 150 18.07 -15.48 18.87
C SER A 150 19.03 -14.73 17.94
N ILE A 151 18.65 -14.50 16.68
CA ILE A 151 19.45 -13.77 15.69
C ILE A 151 19.07 -12.28 15.79
N PRO A 152 19.99 -11.39 16.24
CA PRO A 152 19.67 -9.97 16.49
C PRO A 152 19.07 -9.25 15.28
N SER A 153 19.61 -9.50 14.08
CA SER A 153 19.11 -8.92 12.83
C SER A 153 17.68 -9.33 12.46
N ILE A 154 17.22 -10.50 12.89
CA ILE A 154 15.85 -11.00 12.67
C ILE A 154 14.91 -10.40 13.71
N ALA A 155 15.37 -10.25 14.95
CA ALA A 155 14.61 -9.60 16.01
C ALA A 155 14.30 -8.12 15.71
N GLU A 156 15.15 -7.46 14.90
CA GLU A 156 14.99 -6.05 14.51
C GLU A 156 14.07 -5.82 13.30
N LEU A 157 13.70 -6.87 12.55
CA LEU A 157 12.87 -6.77 11.34
C LEU A 157 11.39 -6.60 11.71
N ARG A 158 10.91 -5.35 11.66
CA ARG A 158 9.53 -5.02 12.07
C ARG A 158 8.51 -5.32 10.96
N PRO A 159 7.23 -5.53 11.31
CA PRO A 159 6.18 -5.82 10.33
C PRO A 159 6.06 -4.77 9.22
N GLU A 160 6.20 -3.48 9.53
CA GLU A 160 6.13 -2.40 8.55
C GLU A 160 7.34 -2.36 7.61
N ASP A 161 8.50 -2.85 8.02
CA ASP A 161 9.67 -3.00 7.14
C ASP A 161 9.37 -4.08 6.07
N LYS A 162 8.86 -5.23 6.51
CA LYS A 162 8.52 -6.36 5.63
C LYS A 162 7.39 -6.02 4.67
N LEU A 163 6.39 -5.26 5.14
CA LEU A 163 5.31 -4.78 4.31
C LEU A 163 5.81 -3.83 3.21
N PHE A 164 6.71 -2.90 3.53
CA PHE A 164 7.33 -2.02 2.53
C PHE A 164 7.95 -2.84 1.40
N HIS A 165 8.69 -3.91 1.74
CA HIS A 165 9.26 -4.81 0.74
C HIS A 165 8.19 -5.53 -0.08
N LEU A 166 7.16 -6.08 0.56
CA LEU A 166 6.06 -6.73 -0.17
C LEU A 166 5.27 -5.78 -1.07
N MET A 167 5.16 -4.50 -0.75
CA MET A 167 4.51 -3.52 -1.63
C MET A 167 5.23 -3.39 -2.97
N HIS A 168 6.52 -3.74 -3.09
CA HIS A 168 7.21 -3.67 -4.37
C HIS A 168 6.82 -4.79 -5.34
N VAL A 169 6.23 -5.89 -4.83
CA VAL A 169 5.59 -6.92 -5.67
C VAL A 169 4.52 -6.30 -6.56
N LEU A 170 3.88 -5.23 -6.10
CA LEU A 170 2.82 -4.51 -6.82
C LEU A 170 3.34 -3.79 -8.07
N PHE A 171 4.65 -3.59 -8.20
CA PHE A 171 5.28 -3.02 -9.39
C PHE A 171 5.66 -4.08 -10.44
N ALA A 172 5.56 -5.38 -10.13
CA ALA A 172 6.05 -6.46 -10.99
C ALA A 172 5.19 -6.73 -12.25
N GLY A 173 4.12 -5.96 -12.46
CA GLY A 173 3.20 -6.10 -13.58
C GLY A 173 2.09 -7.12 -13.37
N SER A 174 1.08 -7.06 -14.23
CA SER A 174 -0.14 -7.87 -14.14
C SER A 174 0.15 -9.37 -14.11
N ASP A 175 1.03 -9.87 -14.98
CA ASP A 175 1.24 -11.32 -15.15
C ASP A 175 1.84 -11.97 -13.89
N VAL A 176 2.55 -11.18 -13.07
CA VAL A 176 3.07 -11.60 -11.78
C VAL A 176 2.01 -11.49 -10.68
N LEU A 177 1.20 -10.43 -10.69
CA LEU A 177 0.12 -10.24 -9.71
C LEU A 177 -1.00 -11.28 -9.81
N PHE A 178 -1.20 -11.85 -10.99
CA PHE A 178 -2.15 -12.93 -11.25
C PHE A 178 -1.49 -14.33 -11.26
N ASP A 179 -0.23 -14.45 -10.85
CA ASP A 179 0.39 -15.76 -10.60
C ASP A 179 -0.21 -16.42 -9.35
N ASP A 180 -0.63 -17.68 -9.47
CA ASP A 180 -1.27 -18.42 -8.37
C ASP A 180 -0.41 -18.49 -7.11
N HIS A 181 0.92 -18.56 -7.27
CA HIS A 181 1.81 -18.67 -6.13
C HIS A 181 2.07 -17.32 -5.46
N VAL A 182 2.14 -16.24 -6.25
CA VAL A 182 2.18 -14.88 -5.72
C VAL A 182 0.87 -14.55 -5.01
N ASP A 183 -0.29 -14.83 -5.61
CA ASP A 183 -1.61 -14.67 -5.01
C ASP A 183 -1.72 -15.42 -3.68
N ALA A 184 -1.37 -16.72 -3.67
CA ALA A 184 -1.41 -17.55 -2.48
C ALA A 184 -0.48 -17.05 -1.36
N ALA A 185 0.69 -16.51 -1.72
CA ALA A 185 1.64 -15.96 -0.75
C ALA A 185 1.13 -14.62 -0.18
N LEU A 186 0.68 -13.69 -1.03
CA LEU A 186 0.15 -12.39 -0.61
C LEU A 186 -1.09 -12.55 0.28
N ARG A 187 -2.02 -13.45 -0.10
CA ARG A 187 -3.21 -13.79 0.69
C ARG A 187 -2.87 -14.19 2.12
N GLN A 188 -1.73 -14.86 2.32
CA GLN A 188 -1.31 -15.34 3.65
C GLN A 188 -0.42 -14.35 4.39
N LEU A 189 0.42 -13.59 3.68
CA LEU A 189 1.42 -12.68 4.25
C LEU A 189 0.80 -11.36 4.69
N LEU A 190 0.02 -10.71 3.82
CA LEU A 190 -0.48 -9.37 4.09
C LEU A 190 -1.31 -9.32 5.38
N PRO A 191 -2.28 -10.22 5.65
CA PRO A 191 -3.03 -10.18 6.89
C PRO A 191 -2.17 -10.37 8.15
N LYS A 192 -1.10 -11.17 8.07
CA LYS A 192 -0.19 -11.42 9.19
C LYS A 192 0.64 -10.18 9.55
N LEU A 193 1.11 -9.45 8.53
CA LEU A 193 1.94 -8.26 8.71
C LEU A 193 1.10 -7.02 9.09
N ILE A 194 -0.10 -6.89 8.53
CA ILE A 194 -0.97 -5.73 8.75
C ILE A 194 -1.63 -5.73 10.13
N LYS A 195 -2.04 -6.89 10.62
CA LYS A 195 -2.71 -7.03 11.93
C LYS A 195 -1.95 -6.36 13.09
N PRO A 196 -0.64 -6.58 13.32
CA PRO A 196 0.09 -5.88 14.38
C PRO A 196 0.23 -4.37 14.11
N ILE A 197 0.35 -3.95 12.85
CA ILE A 197 0.45 -2.52 12.49
C ILE A 197 -0.83 -1.78 12.85
N LEU A 198 -2.00 -2.30 12.44
CA LEU A 198 -3.29 -1.66 12.71
C LEU A 198 -3.65 -1.63 14.20
N ARG A 199 -3.23 -2.66 14.95
CA ARG A 199 -3.44 -2.76 16.41
C ARG A 199 -2.50 -1.89 17.24
N SER A 200 -1.41 -1.39 16.64
CA SER A 200 -0.51 -0.49 17.35
C SER A 200 -1.24 0.75 17.85
N ALA A 201 -0.81 1.31 18.97
CA ALA A 201 -1.26 2.64 19.41
C ALA A 201 -0.61 3.76 18.59
N ASP A 202 0.58 3.50 18.02
CA ASP A 202 1.30 4.45 17.19
C ASP A 202 0.55 4.64 15.86
N SER A 203 0.00 5.83 15.71
CA SER A 203 -0.78 6.23 14.54
C SER A 203 0.09 6.62 13.36
N LYS A 204 1.43 6.58 13.44
CA LYS A 204 2.34 6.91 12.32
C LYS A 204 3.23 5.74 11.92
N LEU A 205 2.98 4.56 12.49
CA LEU A 205 3.85 3.39 12.36
C LEU A 205 4.09 3.01 10.89
N LEU A 206 3.03 2.99 10.07
CA LEU A 206 3.15 2.62 8.65
C LEU A 206 3.96 3.65 7.85
N TYR A 207 3.64 4.94 8.00
CA TYR A 207 4.38 6.03 7.35
C TYR A 207 5.85 6.04 7.75
N ALA A 208 6.14 5.92 9.05
CA ALA A 208 7.50 5.87 9.57
C ALA A 208 8.27 4.62 9.09
N GLY A 209 7.58 3.50 8.89
CA GLY A 209 8.11 2.29 8.25
C GLY A 209 8.56 2.53 6.82
N ILE A 210 7.68 3.08 5.99
CA ILE A 210 7.97 3.37 4.58
C ILE A 210 9.13 4.37 4.48
N LEU A 211 9.04 5.51 5.18
CA LEU A 211 10.06 6.55 5.14
C LEU A 211 11.44 6.03 5.57
N ARG A 212 11.49 5.25 6.65
CA ARG A 212 12.74 4.65 7.12
C ARG A 212 13.38 3.76 6.06
N ASN A 213 12.60 2.92 5.37
CA ASN A 213 13.15 2.06 4.33
C ASN A 213 13.57 2.86 3.11
N LEU A 214 12.78 3.83 2.65
CA LEU A 214 13.16 4.73 1.57
C LEU A 214 14.50 5.42 1.85
N LYS A 215 14.70 5.94 3.07
CA LYS A 215 15.98 6.53 3.47
C LYS A 215 17.14 5.53 3.50
N ARG A 216 16.88 4.28 3.94
CA ARG A 216 17.89 3.20 3.89
C ARG A 216 18.29 2.88 2.45
N PHE A 217 17.34 2.84 1.51
CA PHE A 217 17.63 2.66 0.09
C PHE A 217 18.48 3.82 -0.44
N GLN A 218 18.08 5.05 -0.14
CA GLN A 218 18.81 6.24 -0.55
C GLN A 218 20.26 6.26 -0.01
N SER A 219 20.48 5.94 1.26
CA SER A 219 21.84 5.89 1.85
C SER A 219 22.71 4.80 1.22
N LEU A 220 22.10 3.65 0.89
CA LEU A 220 22.81 2.55 0.20
C LEU A 220 23.20 2.95 -1.23
N GLU A 221 22.41 3.79 -1.88
CA GLU A 221 22.63 4.23 -3.26
C GLU A 221 23.59 5.42 -3.39
N SER A 222 23.63 6.30 -2.38
CA SER A 222 24.48 7.49 -2.35
C SER A 222 25.84 7.23 -1.70
N GLY A 223 25.96 6.18 -0.88
CA GLY A 223 27.17 5.91 -0.09
C GLY A 223 27.45 6.95 1.00
N GLN A 224 26.50 7.85 1.29
CA GLN A 224 26.58 8.83 2.37
C GLN A 224 25.71 8.38 3.56
N ASP A 225 26.28 8.47 4.76
CA ASP A 225 25.57 8.20 6.01
C ASP A 225 24.42 9.21 6.22
N LEU A 226 23.36 8.73 6.88
CA LEU A 226 22.04 9.36 7.10
C LEU A 226 22.03 10.75 7.76
N GLU A 227 23.17 11.34 8.12
CA GLU A 227 23.23 12.51 9.00
C GLU A 227 23.35 13.88 8.31
N SER A 228 23.56 13.96 6.99
CA SER A 228 23.88 15.25 6.35
C SER A 228 22.97 15.64 5.18
N SER A 229 21.82 16.27 5.46
CA SER A 229 21.27 17.27 4.54
C SER A 229 20.21 18.17 5.20
N LYS A 230 20.64 19.33 5.69
CA LYS A 230 19.78 20.51 5.90
C LYS A 230 19.89 21.39 4.66
N SER A 231 18.81 21.54 3.89
CA SER A 231 18.33 22.80 3.30
C SER A 231 17.55 22.59 2.00
N SER A 232 16.23 22.80 2.04
CA SER A 232 15.45 23.59 1.08
C SER A 232 13.96 23.48 1.44
N VAL A 233 13.22 24.56 1.22
CA VAL A 233 11.83 24.71 1.68
C VAL A 233 10.88 24.42 0.52
N SER A 234 10.27 23.22 0.52
CA SER A 234 8.98 22.85 -0.10
C SER A 234 8.75 21.36 0.14
N PHE A 235 7.80 21.02 1.01
CA PHE A 235 7.73 19.75 1.74
C PHE A 235 9.00 19.46 2.56
N SER A 236 8.88 18.78 3.71
CA SER A 236 10.10 18.18 4.27
C SER A 236 10.58 17.13 3.25
N SER A 237 11.89 17.05 2.96
CA SER A 237 12.49 16.07 2.02
C SER A 237 11.85 14.67 2.17
N ASP A 238 11.55 14.31 3.42
CA ASP A 238 10.89 13.08 3.85
C ASP A 238 9.47 12.89 3.29
N GLU A 239 8.61 13.92 3.34
CA GLU A 239 7.25 13.87 2.80
C GLU A 239 7.27 13.72 1.28
N GLN A 240 8.20 14.40 0.60
CA GLN A 240 8.35 14.29 -0.84
C GLN A 240 8.77 12.87 -1.25
N GLN A 241 9.68 12.23 -0.52
CA GLN A 241 10.08 10.84 -0.80
C GLN A 241 8.91 9.86 -0.71
N VAL A 242 8.11 9.97 0.36
CA VAL A 242 6.94 9.10 0.54
C VAL A 242 5.87 9.40 -0.51
N LEU A 243 5.67 10.67 -0.86
CA LEU A 243 4.74 11.07 -1.91
C LEU A 243 5.12 10.44 -3.26
N THR A 244 6.38 10.57 -3.68
CA THR A 244 6.88 9.97 -4.94
C THR A 244 6.65 8.45 -4.97
N PHE A 245 6.91 7.76 -3.85
CA PHE A 245 6.65 6.32 -3.75
C PHE A 245 5.16 5.99 -3.91
N VAL A 246 4.29 6.76 -3.27
CA VAL A 246 2.84 6.60 -3.36
C VAL A 246 2.30 6.95 -4.75
N GLU A 247 2.81 8.00 -5.39
CA GLU A 247 2.47 8.36 -6.77
C GLU A 247 2.77 7.21 -7.73
N LYS A 248 3.95 6.58 -7.63
CA LYS A 248 4.29 5.39 -8.41
C LYS A 248 3.32 4.24 -8.16
N LEU A 249 2.99 3.95 -6.90
CA LEU A 249 2.05 2.89 -6.54
C LEU A 249 0.65 3.14 -7.12
N VAL A 250 0.14 4.37 -6.99
CA VAL A 250 -1.17 4.75 -7.51
C VAL A 250 -1.17 4.66 -9.04
N ALA A 251 -0.12 5.13 -9.71
CA ALA A 251 0.02 5.06 -11.16
C ALA A 251 -0.01 3.62 -11.68
N GLU A 252 0.73 2.69 -11.05
CA GLU A 252 0.66 1.28 -11.45
C GLU A 252 -0.69 0.65 -11.10
N PHE A 253 -1.31 1.03 -9.99
CA PHE A 253 -2.65 0.53 -9.66
C PHE A 253 -3.67 0.95 -10.72
N THR A 254 -3.64 2.21 -11.16
CA THR A 254 -4.60 2.75 -12.14
C THR A 254 -4.32 2.29 -13.57
N ALA A 255 -3.05 2.03 -13.91
CA ALA A 255 -2.66 1.67 -15.27
C ALA A 255 -2.70 0.15 -15.56
N SER A 256 -2.26 -0.69 -14.61
CA SER A 256 -1.87 -2.07 -14.93
C SER A 256 -2.40 -3.15 -13.96
N SER A 257 -3.04 -2.78 -12.84
CA SER A 257 -3.46 -3.76 -11.83
C SER A 257 -4.74 -4.52 -12.14
N PHE A 258 -5.57 -4.03 -13.07
CA PHE A 258 -6.93 -4.54 -13.33
C PHE A 258 -7.80 -4.71 -12.07
N GLY A 259 -7.56 -3.90 -11.03
CA GLY A 259 -8.31 -3.98 -9.78
C GLY A 259 -7.95 -5.18 -8.90
N ASN A 260 -6.71 -5.69 -8.99
CA ASN A 260 -6.21 -6.77 -8.15
C ASN A 260 -6.52 -6.54 -6.65
N SER A 261 -7.06 -7.55 -5.97
CA SER A 261 -7.56 -7.43 -4.61
C SER A 261 -6.47 -7.12 -3.58
N HIS A 262 -5.28 -7.71 -3.72
CA HIS A 262 -4.15 -7.48 -2.80
C HIS A 262 -3.61 -6.06 -2.97
N PHE A 263 -3.52 -5.58 -4.22
CA PHE A 263 -3.12 -4.22 -4.52
C PHE A 263 -4.15 -3.23 -3.94
N ALA A 264 -5.45 -3.46 -4.15
CA ALA A 264 -6.51 -2.62 -3.60
C ALA A 264 -6.49 -2.56 -2.06
N GLN A 265 -6.19 -3.68 -1.38
CA GLN A 265 -5.98 -3.70 0.07
C GLN A 265 -4.80 -2.83 0.50
N CYS A 266 -3.68 -2.89 -0.23
CA CYS A 266 -2.53 -2.02 0.01
C CYS A 266 -2.86 -0.54 -0.25
N MET A 267 -3.63 -0.21 -1.30
CA MET A 267 -4.12 1.16 -1.55
C MET A 267 -5.02 1.66 -0.42
N THR A 268 -5.83 0.77 0.15
CA THR A 268 -6.70 1.12 1.28
C THR A 268 -5.90 1.55 2.52
N LEU A 269 -4.71 0.97 2.74
CA LEU A 269 -3.82 1.38 3.84
C LEU A 269 -3.32 2.82 3.70
N LEU A 270 -3.16 3.33 2.47
CA LEU A 270 -2.71 4.70 2.22
C LEU A 270 -3.75 5.76 2.63
N LEU A 271 -5.00 5.35 2.87
CA LEU A 271 -6.07 6.21 3.37
C LEU A 271 -6.12 6.30 4.90
N THR A 272 -5.30 5.52 5.61
CA THR A 272 -5.24 5.55 7.08
C THR A 272 -4.69 6.88 7.60
N GLY A 273 -5.07 7.26 8.82
CA GLY A 273 -4.53 8.44 9.52
C GLY A 273 -3.01 8.41 9.77
N ASP A 274 -2.33 7.33 9.38
CA ASP A 274 -0.88 7.21 9.38
C ASP A 274 -0.21 8.12 8.36
N PHE A 275 -0.90 8.46 7.28
CA PHE A 275 -0.37 9.30 6.23
C PHE A 275 -0.84 10.76 6.34
N PRO A 276 0.01 11.72 5.90
CA PRO A 276 -0.38 13.12 5.79
C PRO A 276 -1.68 13.31 5.00
N LEU A 277 -2.45 14.33 5.37
CA LEU A 277 -3.73 14.63 4.74
C LEU A 277 -3.61 14.87 3.23
N GLU A 278 -2.57 15.56 2.76
CA GLU A 278 -2.36 15.81 1.34
C GLU A 278 -2.19 14.52 0.54
N LEU A 279 -1.49 13.52 1.09
CA LEU A 279 -1.31 12.21 0.45
C LEU A 279 -2.63 11.45 0.40
N ARG A 280 -3.41 11.45 1.49
CA ARG A 280 -4.74 10.84 1.50
C ARG A 280 -5.69 11.48 0.48
N LYS A 281 -5.64 12.82 0.35
CA LYS A 281 -6.40 13.56 -0.66
C LYS A 281 -5.99 13.16 -2.07
N PHE A 282 -4.68 13.09 -2.34
CA PHE A 282 -4.14 12.63 -3.60
C PHE A 282 -4.65 11.23 -3.94
N VAL A 283 -4.45 10.25 -3.05
CA VAL A 283 -4.87 8.85 -3.29
C VAL A 283 -6.39 8.77 -3.54
N TRP A 284 -7.20 9.43 -2.71
CA TRP A 284 -8.65 9.42 -2.91
C TRP A 284 -9.04 9.98 -4.27
N LYS A 285 -8.50 11.16 -4.63
CA LYS A 285 -8.77 11.86 -5.89
C LYS A 285 -8.39 11.00 -7.09
N GLU A 286 -7.17 10.47 -7.13
CA GLU A 286 -6.69 9.69 -8.27
C GLU A 286 -7.49 8.41 -8.47
N LEU A 287 -7.84 7.71 -7.37
CA LEU A 287 -8.71 6.53 -7.46
C LEU A 287 -10.14 6.88 -7.90
N GLN A 288 -10.62 8.06 -7.52
CA GLN A 288 -11.92 8.56 -7.94
C GLN A 288 -11.94 8.90 -9.44
N GLU A 289 -10.92 9.61 -9.92
CA GLU A 289 -10.75 9.99 -11.33
C GLU A 289 -10.52 8.76 -12.23
N ALA A 290 -9.77 7.76 -11.75
CA ALA A 290 -9.57 6.49 -12.43
C ALA A 290 -10.75 5.51 -12.32
N HIS A 291 -11.85 5.88 -11.65
CA HIS A 291 -13.02 5.02 -11.40
C HIS A 291 -12.73 3.73 -10.61
N LEU A 292 -11.61 3.67 -9.89
CA LEU A 292 -11.19 2.52 -9.09
C LEU A 292 -11.50 2.64 -7.60
N LEU A 293 -12.08 3.76 -7.14
CA LEU A 293 -12.41 3.97 -5.73
C LEU A 293 -13.27 2.84 -5.12
N HIS A 294 -14.14 2.23 -5.92
CA HIS A 294 -14.98 1.11 -5.49
C HIS A 294 -14.25 -0.22 -5.25
N THR A 295 -12.99 -0.33 -5.70
CA THR A 295 -12.17 -1.53 -5.52
C THR A 295 -11.52 -1.60 -4.14
N LEU A 296 -11.47 -0.48 -3.42
CA LEU A 296 -10.90 -0.41 -2.08
C LEU A 296 -11.59 -1.42 -1.15
N ALA A 297 -10.77 -2.24 -0.50
CA ALA A 297 -11.20 -3.37 0.29
C ALA A 297 -10.38 -3.48 1.57
N PRO A 298 -11.00 -3.81 2.71
CA PRO A 298 -10.28 -4.08 3.93
C PRO A 298 -9.65 -5.49 3.94
N PHE A 299 -8.81 -5.73 4.94
CA PHE A 299 -8.42 -7.08 5.32
C PHE A 299 -9.52 -7.68 6.21
N GLU A 300 -10.08 -8.84 5.85
CA GLU A 300 -11.17 -9.49 6.61
C GLU A 300 -10.88 -9.58 8.11
N VAL A 301 -9.66 -9.99 8.47
CA VAL A 301 -9.22 -10.19 9.86
C VAL A 301 -8.95 -8.89 10.64
N SER A 302 -9.00 -7.72 10.00
CA SER A 302 -8.70 -6.42 10.61
C SER A 302 -9.53 -5.27 10.03
N SER A 303 -10.74 -5.59 9.53
CA SER A 303 -11.60 -4.63 8.86
C SER A 303 -12.02 -3.49 9.79
N VAL A 304 -12.36 -3.82 11.04
CA VAL A 304 -12.78 -2.84 12.05
C VAL A 304 -11.62 -1.93 12.43
N GLU A 305 -10.43 -2.47 12.68
CA GLU A 305 -9.24 -1.68 13.01
C GLU A 305 -8.82 -0.77 11.85
N LEU A 306 -8.88 -1.27 10.62
CA LEU A 306 -8.58 -0.48 9.44
C LEU A 306 -9.59 0.66 9.26
N PHE A 307 -10.88 0.35 9.37
CA PHE A 307 -11.94 1.36 9.30
C PHE A 307 -11.72 2.46 10.34
N LYS A 308 -11.50 2.09 11.61
CA LYS A 308 -11.14 3.03 12.70
C LYS A 308 -9.92 3.87 12.34
N ARG A 309 -8.87 3.30 11.74
CA ARG A 309 -7.66 4.05 11.37
C ARG A 309 -7.91 5.05 10.24
N CYS A 310 -8.73 4.70 9.25
CA CYS A 310 -9.13 5.61 8.17
C CYS A 310 -10.06 6.74 8.68
N THR A 311 -10.83 6.48 9.73
CA THR A 311 -11.80 7.42 10.28
C THR A 311 -11.31 8.18 11.52
N ARG A 312 -10.19 7.79 12.15
CA ARG A 312 -9.64 8.46 13.35
C ARG A 312 -9.14 9.88 13.06
N ALA A 313 -8.61 10.13 11.87
CA ALA A 313 -8.19 11.45 11.42
C ALA A 313 -9.31 12.08 10.57
N VAL A 314 -10.50 12.24 11.14
CA VAL A 314 -11.63 12.91 10.45
C VAL A 314 -11.16 14.27 10.02
N SER A 315 -11.04 14.42 8.71
CA SER A 315 -10.63 15.68 8.16
C SER A 315 -11.84 16.59 8.09
N THR A 316 -11.77 17.74 8.75
CA THR A 316 -12.65 18.88 8.44
C THR A 316 -12.22 19.58 7.15
N ASP A 317 -11.25 19.02 6.41
CA ASP A 317 -10.81 19.54 5.12
C ASP A 317 -11.94 19.48 4.11
N ALA A 318 -12.32 20.66 3.63
CA ALA A 318 -13.43 20.83 2.70
C ALA A 318 -13.22 20.11 1.37
N LYS A 319 -11.97 19.99 0.88
CA LYS A 319 -11.70 19.37 -0.42
C LYS A 319 -11.87 17.85 -0.36
N LEU A 320 -11.34 17.20 0.67
CA LEU A 320 -11.53 15.76 0.85
C LEU A 320 -13.02 15.42 1.03
N LEU A 321 -13.74 16.22 1.83
CA LEU A 321 -15.18 16.06 2.03
C LEU A 321 -15.96 16.27 0.73
N GLN A 322 -15.56 17.23 -0.10
CA GLN A 322 -16.16 17.44 -1.42
C GLN A 322 -15.93 16.22 -2.34
N PHE A 323 -14.73 15.64 -2.36
CA PHE A 323 -14.47 14.41 -3.12
C PHE A 323 -15.32 13.23 -2.62
N MET A 324 -15.44 13.07 -1.30
CA MET A 324 -16.29 12.04 -0.68
C MET A 324 -17.77 12.23 -1.02
N GLN A 325 -18.27 13.46 -0.93
CA GLN A 325 -19.62 13.82 -1.34
C GLN A 325 -19.86 13.48 -2.81
N GLN A 326 -18.96 13.90 -3.70
CA GLN A 326 -19.08 13.62 -5.13
C GLN A 326 -19.06 12.12 -5.43
N ALA A 327 -18.20 11.36 -4.77
CA ALA A 327 -18.11 9.91 -4.96
C ALA A 327 -19.42 9.21 -4.59
N VAL A 328 -20.04 9.61 -3.49
CA VAL A 328 -21.31 9.05 -3.01
C VAL A 328 -22.49 9.53 -3.87
N CYS A 329 -22.63 10.83 -4.11
CA CYS A 329 -23.75 11.40 -4.89
C CYS A 329 -23.74 10.95 -6.36
N LYS A 330 -22.56 10.82 -6.98
CA LYS A 330 -22.42 10.31 -8.34
C LYS A 330 -22.44 8.78 -8.42
N LYS A 331 -22.74 8.08 -7.32
CA LYS A 331 -22.80 6.61 -7.23
C LYS A 331 -21.53 5.91 -7.71
N GLN A 332 -20.37 6.55 -7.56
CA GLN A 332 -19.07 5.92 -7.80
C GLN A 332 -18.77 4.86 -6.73
N VAL A 333 -19.33 5.07 -5.53
CA VAL A 333 -19.37 4.09 -4.44
C VAL A 333 -20.78 4.00 -3.86
N SER A 334 -21.17 2.81 -3.42
CA SER A 334 -22.45 2.48 -2.79
C SER A 334 -22.27 1.32 -1.79
N PRO A 335 -23.28 0.99 -0.96
CA PRO A 335 -23.21 -0.19 -0.10
C PRO A 335 -22.98 -1.51 -0.86
N THR A 336 -23.42 -1.60 -2.11
CA THR A 336 -23.23 -2.78 -2.97
C THR A 336 -22.00 -2.72 -3.87
N ARG A 337 -21.42 -1.54 -4.05
CA ARG A 337 -20.24 -1.32 -4.90
C ARG A 337 -19.25 -0.42 -4.18
N GLY A 338 -18.22 -1.02 -3.57
CA GLY A 338 -17.23 -0.28 -2.79
C GLY A 338 -17.72 0.11 -1.40
N ALA A 339 -18.32 -0.85 -0.68
CA ALA A 339 -18.88 -0.66 0.66
C ALA A 339 -17.90 -0.02 1.66
N PHE A 340 -16.60 -0.34 1.56
CA PHE A 340 -15.58 0.24 2.43
C PHE A 340 -15.42 1.74 2.20
N ALA A 341 -15.14 2.15 0.96
CA ALA A 341 -15.00 3.56 0.59
C ALA A 341 -16.30 4.34 0.86
N TYR A 342 -17.46 3.74 0.56
CA TYR A 342 -18.76 4.30 0.90
C TYR A 342 -18.90 4.54 2.41
N SER A 343 -18.58 3.55 3.24
CA SER A 343 -18.68 3.66 4.71
C SER A 343 -17.75 4.75 5.27
N VAL A 344 -16.52 4.84 4.74
CA VAL A 344 -15.57 5.90 5.16
C VAL A 344 -16.10 7.28 4.77
N ALA A 345 -16.62 7.44 3.55
CA ALA A 345 -17.23 8.69 3.10
C ALA A 345 -18.43 9.10 3.97
N ILE A 346 -19.37 8.17 4.21
CA ILE A 346 -20.54 8.43 5.06
C ILE A 346 -20.11 8.79 6.48
N TYR A 347 -19.17 8.05 7.09
CA TYR A 347 -18.65 8.38 8.41
C TYR A 347 -18.10 9.81 8.45
N CYS A 348 -17.21 10.17 7.52
CA CYS A 348 -16.60 11.51 7.50
C CYS A 348 -17.63 12.61 7.28
N ILE A 349 -18.60 12.41 6.39
CA ILE A 349 -19.70 13.36 6.14
C ILE A 349 -20.57 13.52 7.40
N VAL A 350 -20.92 12.41 8.06
CA VAL A 350 -21.73 12.40 9.28
C VAL A 350 -21.01 13.14 10.40
N ILE A 351 -19.73 12.84 10.64
CA ILE A 351 -18.98 13.55 11.68
C ILE A 351 -18.81 15.03 11.31
N TYR A 352 -18.62 15.39 10.03
CA TYR A 352 -18.49 16.78 9.63
C TYR A 352 -19.78 17.59 9.85
N LEU A 353 -20.94 17.02 9.51
CA LEU A 353 -22.25 17.67 9.67
C LEU A 353 -22.75 17.64 11.12
N PHE A 354 -22.54 16.52 11.81
CA PHE A 354 -23.24 16.20 13.06
C PHE A 354 -22.31 16.00 14.28
N GLY A 355 -21.00 15.80 14.09
CA GLY A 355 -20.03 15.63 15.18
C GLY A 355 -20.02 16.80 16.17
N GLU A 356 -19.87 16.46 17.45
CA GLU A 356 -20.08 17.30 18.65
C GLU A 356 -19.41 18.69 18.57
N GLY A 357 -19.97 19.77 19.12
CA GLY A 357 -21.17 19.90 19.93
C GLY A 357 -21.78 21.31 19.82
N GLY A 358 -23.07 21.39 20.15
CA GLY A 358 -23.87 22.59 20.54
C GLY A 358 -23.84 23.86 19.68
N SER A 359 -22.95 23.94 18.70
CA SER A 359 -22.64 25.12 17.93
C SER A 359 -23.41 25.09 16.63
N THR A 360 -23.93 26.25 16.27
CA THR A 360 -24.52 26.55 14.97
C THR A 360 -23.59 26.07 13.85
N MET A 361 -24.15 25.45 12.82
CA MET A 361 -23.39 25.09 11.63
C MET A 361 -22.66 26.31 11.07
N SER A 362 -21.35 26.20 10.85
CA SER A 362 -20.58 27.23 10.15
C SER A 362 -21.07 27.40 8.71
N PHE A 363 -20.81 28.55 8.08
CA PHE A 363 -21.22 28.80 6.69
C PHE A 363 -20.76 27.70 5.72
N ALA A 364 -19.53 27.20 5.88
CA ALA A 364 -19.02 26.10 5.06
C ALA A 364 -19.82 24.80 5.24
N ARG A 365 -20.24 24.47 6.48
CA ARG A 365 -21.10 23.32 6.76
C ARG A 365 -22.51 23.50 6.20
N GLN A 366 -23.05 24.73 6.26
CA GLN A 366 -24.35 25.07 5.68
C GLN A 366 -24.32 24.87 4.16
N GLN A 367 -23.32 25.45 3.48
CA GLN A 367 -23.16 25.29 2.03
C GLN A 367 -22.98 23.81 1.65
N PHE A 368 -22.20 23.05 2.42
CA PHE A 368 -22.03 21.61 2.20
C PHE A 368 -23.35 20.83 2.36
N ALA A 369 -24.14 21.12 3.39
CA ALA A 369 -25.46 20.53 3.62
C ALA A 369 -26.47 20.91 2.52
N GLN A 370 -26.45 22.16 2.06
CA GLN A 370 -27.28 22.63 0.95
C GLN A 370 -26.96 21.87 -0.34
N THR A 371 -25.67 21.71 -0.69
CA THR A 371 -25.26 20.93 -1.86
C THR A 371 -25.68 19.47 -1.72
N LEU A 372 -25.53 18.85 -0.55
CA LEU A 372 -26.01 17.49 -0.29
C LEU A 372 -27.53 17.37 -0.46
N THR A 373 -28.30 18.38 -0.03
CA THR A 373 -29.75 18.38 -0.17
C THR A 373 -30.18 18.37 -1.63
N THR A 374 -29.42 19.05 -2.49
CA THR A 374 -29.68 19.09 -3.93
C THR A 374 -29.22 17.81 -4.65
N GLU A 375 -28.09 17.21 -4.25
CA GLU A 375 -27.45 16.13 -5.01
C GLU A 375 -27.70 14.72 -4.48
N ALA A 376 -27.94 14.56 -3.17
CA ALA A 376 -27.99 13.24 -2.54
C ALA A 376 -29.37 12.58 -2.72
N SER A 377 -29.36 11.31 -3.12
CA SER A 377 -30.56 10.49 -3.18
C SER A 377 -31.14 10.16 -1.80
N PRO A 378 -32.42 9.75 -1.69
CA PRO A 378 -33.02 9.34 -0.42
C PRO A 378 -32.24 8.24 0.31
N VAL A 379 -31.64 7.29 -0.39
CA VAL A 379 -30.82 6.21 0.22
C VAL A 379 -29.61 6.78 0.94
N ILE A 380 -28.93 7.77 0.33
CA ILE A 380 -27.78 8.45 0.94
C ILE A 380 -28.24 9.18 2.19
N TRP A 381 -29.36 9.91 2.13
CA TRP A 381 -29.93 10.57 3.30
C TRP A 381 -30.35 9.58 4.40
N GLY A 382 -30.88 8.42 4.04
CA GLY A 382 -31.16 7.32 4.97
C GLY A 382 -29.93 6.96 5.78
N HIS A 383 -28.80 6.69 5.11
CA HIS A 383 -27.54 6.42 5.79
C HIS A 383 -27.03 7.63 6.60
N LEU A 384 -27.00 8.84 6.04
CA LEU A 384 -26.53 10.04 6.76
C LEU A 384 -27.33 10.33 8.04
N LEU A 385 -28.64 10.12 8.00
CA LEU A 385 -29.53 10.41 9.13
C LEU A 385 -29.62 9.26 10.14
N SER A 386 -29.30 8.03 9.74
CA SER A 386 -29.36 6.86 10.63
C SER A 386 -28.01 6.34 11.13
N TYR A 387 -26.89 6.78 10.53
CA TYR A 387 -25.56 6.19 10.80
C TYR A 387 -25.18 6.34 12.28
N ASP A 388 -24.88 5.24 12.96
CA ASP A 388 -24.31 5.25 14.30
C ASP A 388 -22.78 5.25 14.20
N ALA A 389 -22.14 6.32 14.68
CA ALA A 389 -20.68 6.43 14.65
C ALA A 389 -19.98 5.44 15.61
N ASN A 390 -20.73 4.82 16.54
CA ASN A 390 -20.23 3.76 17.40
C ASN A 390 -20.30 2.38 16.73
N ASP A 391 -21.14 2.23 15.69
CA ASP A 391 -21.17 1.02 14.87
C ASP A 391 -20.10 1.11 13.78
N LEU A 392 -19.16 0.18 13.85
CA LEU A 392 -17.98 0.13 12.99
C LEU A 392 -18.11 -0.96 11.93
N ALA A 393 -19.29 -1.58 11.83
CA ALA A 393 -19.64 -2.40 10.68
C ALA A 393 -19.66 -1.54 9.41
N LEU A 394 -19.29 -2.16 8.29
CA LEU A 394 -19.45 -1.52 6.99
C LEU A 394 -20.94 -1.41 6.67
N LEU A 395 -21.32 -0.30 6.05
CA LEU A 395 -22.69 -0.03 5.66
C LEU A 395 -23.18 -1.04 4.62
N SER A 396 -24.37 -1.59 4.88
CA SER A 396 -25.15 -2.37 3.92
C SER A 396 -26.24 -1.50 3.30
N GLU A 397 -27.04 -2.02 2.37
CA GLU A 397 -28.17 -1.26 1.79
C GLU A 397 -29.25 -0.88 2.82
N LYS A 398 -29.30 -1.59 3.95
CA LYS A 398 -30.29 -1.31 5.00
C LYS A 398 -29.91 -0.03 5.75
N CYS A 399 -30.86 0.89 5.81
CA CYS A 399 -30.76 2.08 6.66
C CYS A 399 -31.27 1.77 8.07
N GLY A 400 -30.68 2.40 9.08
CA GLY A 400 -31.17 2.33 10.46
C GLY A 400 -32.35 3.29 10.69
N SER A 401 -32.73 3.47 11.95
CA SER A 401 -33.71 4.49 12.31
C SER A 401 -33.13 5.90 12.14
N VAL A 402 -33.83 6.74 11.37
CA VAL A 402 -33.58 8.18 11.28
C VAL A 402 -33.48 8.81 12.68
N LEU A 403 -32.40 9.53 12.93
CA LEU A 403 -32.19 10.26 14.18
C LEU A 403 -32.78 11.67 14.07
N THR A 404 -33.88 11.92 14.78
CA THR A 404 -34.63 13.20 14.75
C THR A 404 -33.73 14.41 15.02
N GLN A 405 -32.76 14.27 15.93
CA GLN A 405 -31.80 15.33 16.24
C GLN A 405 -31.00 15.81 15.02
N ARG A 406 -30.66 14.90 14.08
CA ARG A 406 -29.94 15.26 12.84
C ARG A 406 -30.85 15.99 11.86
N VAL A 407 -32.10 15.56 11.77
CA VAL A 407 -33.13 16.21 10.95
C VAL A 407 -33.36 17.65 11.44
N ASP A 408 -33.58 17.83 12.73
CA ASP A 408 -33.83 19.14 13.34
C ASP A 408 -32.64 20.08 13.18
N LYS A 409 -31.41 19.54 13.26
CA LYS A 409 -30.19 20.32 13.01
C LYS A 409 -30.14 20.85 11.58
N LEU A 410 -30.49 20.05 10.58
CA LEU A 410 -30.52 20.50 9.18
C LEU A 410 -31.62 21.53 8.94
N ARG A 411 -32.83 21.28 9.46
CA ARG A 411 -33.97 22.22 9.37
C ARG A 411 -33.63 23.61 9.90
N THR A 412 -32.98 23.65 11.06
CA THR A 412 -32.78 24.91 11.80
C THR A 412 -31.45 25.60 11.49
N GLN A 413 -30.43 24.85 11.07
CA GLN A 413 -29.07 25.39 10.98
C GLN A 413 -28.45 25.32 9.58
N ALA A 414 -28.95 24.50 8.65
CA ALA A 414 -28.33 24.37 7.32
C ALA A 414 -28.67 25.54 6.36
N GLY A 415 -29.57 26.45 6.75
CA GLY A 415 -29.95 27.60 5.93
C GLY A 415 -30.53 27.21 4.57
N LEU A 416 -31.31 26.12 4.51
CA LEU A 416 -31.90 25.62 3.27
C LEU A 416 -32.88 26.66 2.69
N SER A 417 -32.90 26.79 1.36
CA SER A 417 -33.96 27.55 0.69
C SER A 417 -35.33 26.87 0.89
N SER A 418 -36.43 27.58 0.63
CA SER A 418 -37.78 27.00 0.73
C SER A 418 -37.93 25.72 -0.09
N ASP A 419 -37.40 25.70 -1.31
CA ASP A 419 -37.47 24.53 -2.20
C ASP A 419 -36.61 23.37 -1.69
N GLN A 420 -35.41 23.67 -1.19
CA GLN A 420 -34.52 22.66 -0.59
C GLN A 420 -35.13 22.05 0.67
N LEU A 421 -35.76 22.87 1.52
CA LEU A 421 -36.43 22.41 2.72
C LEU A 421 -37.59 21.49 2.35
N LEU A 422 -38.44 21.86 1.38
CA LEU A 422 -39.54 21.01 0.92
C LEU A 422 -39.05 19.67 0.36
N ALA A 423 -37.99 19.67 -0.45
CA ALA A 423 -37.40 18.45 -0.98
C ALA A 423 -36.80 17.55 0.12
N PHE A 424 -36.16 18.17 1.12
CA PHE A 424 -35.62 17.46 2.27
C PHE A 424 -36.73 16.83 3.13
N GLU A 425 -37.82 17.56 3.41
CA GLU A 425 -38.97 17.03 4.16
C GLU A 425 -39.65 15.86 3.45
N ALA A 426 -39.79 15.93 2.12
CA ALA A 426 -40.30 14.82 1.32
C ALA A 426 -39.39 13.58 1.42
N THR A 427 -38.08 13.78 1.45
CA THR A 427 -37.09 12.71 1.62
C THR A 427 -37.19 12.07 3.01
N VAL A 428 -37.29 12.88 4.07
CA VAL A 428 -37.46 12.38 5.45
C VAL A 428 -38.76 11.59 5.58
N SER A 429 -39.86 12.12 5.05
CA SER A 429 -41.17 11.46 5.06
C SER A 429 -41.12 10.10 4.35
N LEU A 430 -40.45 10.04 3.19
CA LEU A 430 -40.24 8.79 2.46
C LEU A 430 -39.49 7.76 3.32
N LEU A 431 -38.38 8.16 3.94
CA LEU A 431 -37.56 7.29 4.80
C LEU A 431 -38.29 6.80 6.05
N GLU A 432 -39.19 7.60 6.62
CA GLU A 432 -40.01 7.19 7.76
C GLU A 432 -41.13 6.21 7.36
N SER A 433 -41.66 6.35 6.14
CA SER A 433 -42.71 5.47 5.60
C SER A 433 -42.21 4.11 5.10
N THR A 434 -40.91 3.96 4.85
CA THR A 434 -40.31 2.69 4.37
C THR A 434 -39.93 1.73 5.51
N LYS A 435 -40.32 2.03 6.76
CA LYS A 435 -40.08 1.21 7.94
C LYS A 435 -41.07 0.08 8.11
#